data_AF-A0AAV8QEA0-F1
#
_entry.id   AF-A0AAV8QEA0-F1
#
_cell.length_a   1.000
_cell.length_b   1.000
_cell.length_c   1.000
_cell.angle_alpha   90.00
_cell.angle_beta   90.00
_cell.angle_gamma   90.00
#
_symmetry.space_group_name_H-M   'P 1'
#
loop_
_entity.id
_entity.type
_entity.pdbx_description
1 polymer ?
#
loop_
_entity_poly.entity_id
_entity_poly.type
_entity_poly.pdbx_seq_one_letter_code
_entity_poly.pdbx_strand_id
1 'polypeptide(L)'
;MGARVSSLMGRETGLGDLPENCVAAVLVHLNPLEICRAARLCRTFRGAASADLVWETKLPRNYRYLLALVSDEKAVEQRSRLCKKEIYARLCRPNPFDGGTKEFWLEKSCGGLCMSIPSRALLITGIDDHRYWNYIPTEESRYHSVAYLQQTWWSEVDGEINFCFPAGAYSLFFRLHLGIT
;
A
#
# COMPACT_ATOMS: atom_id res chain seq x y z
N MET A 1 32.29 -64.13 5.12
CA MET A 1 31.54 -63.35 6.12
C MET A 1 32.08 -61.93 6.14
N GLY A 2 31.22 -60.93 6.00
CA GLY A 2 31.61 -59.52 5.95
C GLY A 2 30.46 -58.70 5.39
N ALA A 3 29.38 -58.60 6.17
CA ALA A 3 28.20 -57.83 5.82
C ALA A 3 28.56 -56.34 5.71
N ARG A 4 28.37 -55.76 4.53
CA ARG A 4 28.32 -54.30 4.37
C ARG A 4 27.03 -53.82 5.02
N VAL A 5 27.16 -53.21 6.19
CA VAL A 5 26.09 -52.40 6.79
C VAL A 5 25.98 -51.14 5.94
N SER A 6 25.03 -51.14 5.00
CA SER A 6 24.58 -49.93 4.33
C SER A 6 23.81 -49.11 5.37
N SER A 7 24.39 -47.99 5.79
CA SER A 7 23.66 -47.00 6.58
C SER A 7 22.56 -46.40 5.70
N LEU A 8 21.31 -46.74 6.01
CA LEU A 8 20.15 -45.94 5.61
C LEU A 8 20.25 -44.62 6.37
N MET A 9 21.02 -43.66 5.84
CA MET A 9 20.82 -42.26 6.24
C MET A 9 19.44 -41.87 5.71
N GLY A 10 18.46 -41.83 6.61
CA GLY A 10 17.15 -41.26 6.32
C GLY A 10 17.36 -39.89 5.70
N ARG A 11 16.85 -39.70 4.49
CA ARG A 11 16.92 -38.42 3.78
C ARG A 11 16.15 -37.41 4.62
N GLU A 12 16.86 -36.52 5.30
CA GLU A 12 16.22 -35.45 6.09
C GLU A 12 15.36 -34.61 5.14
N THR A 13 14.04 -34.69 5.29
CA THR A 13 13.11 -33.89 4.52
C THR A 13 13.11 -32.47 5.05
N GLY A 14 13.39 -31.50 4.18
CA GLY A 14 13.40 -30.08 4.51
C GLY A 14 12.14 -29.36 4.07
N LEU A 15 11.98 -28.11 4.50
CA LEU A 15 10.90 -27.21 4.06
C LEU A 15 10.85 -27.01 2.53
N GLY A 16 11.96 -27.26 1.83
CA GLY A 16 12.03 -27.20 0.37
C GLY A 16 11.37 -28.38 -0.35
N ASP A 17 11.13 -29.50 0.34
CA ASP A 17 10.54 -30.70 -0.26
C ASP A 17 9.00 -30.68 -0.27
N LEU A 18 8.39 -29.68 0.37
CA LEU A 18 6.93 -29.49 0.37
C LEU A 18 6.44 -29.10 -1.04
N PRO A 19 5.25 -29.57 -1.47
CA PRO A 19 4.59 -29.05 -2.65
C PRO A 19 4.23 -27.56 -2.51
N GLU A 20 4.33 -26.79 -3.60
CA GLU A 20 4.05 -25.34 -3.57
C GLU A 20 2.62 -25.02 -3.13
N ASN A 21 1.64 -25.86 -3.48
CA ASN A 21 0.26 -25.68 -3.05
C ASN A 21 0.08 -25.82 -1.53
N CYS A 22 0.84 -26.72 -0.89
CA CYS A 22 0.84 -26.86 0.57
C CYS A 22 1.44 -25.62 1.23
N VAL A 23 2.54 -25.10 0.69
CA VAL A 23 3.15 -23.85 1.18
C VAL A 23 2.22 -22.66 0.96
N ALA A 24 1.59 -22.56 -0.21
CA ALA A 24 0.65 -21.48 -0.53
C ALA A 24 -0.53 -21.44 0.45
N ALA A 25 -1.06 -22.61 0.85
CA ALA A 25 -2.13 -22.70 1.84
C ALA A 25 -1.73 -22.08 3.19
N VAL A 26 -0.46 -22.19 3.59
CA VAL A 26 0.06 -21.52 4.80
C VAL A 26 0.24 -20.02 4.55
N LEU A 27 0.85 -19.64 3.41
CA LEU A 27 1.15 -18.25 3.09
C LEU A 27 -0.09 -17.35 3.00
N VAL A 28 -1.25 -17.90 2.61
CA VAL A 28 -2.53 -17.17 2.60
C VAL A 28 -2.88 -16.58 3.98
N HIS A 29 -2.42 -17.19 5.07
CA HIS A 29 -2.69 -16.70 6.43
C HIS A 29 -1.68 -15.68 6.95
N LEU A 30 -0.57 -15.49 6.24
CA LEU A 30 0.48 -14.55 6.62
C LEU A 30 0.20 -13.13 6.10
N ASN A 31 0.80 -12.13 6.73
CA ASN A 31 0.76 -10.78 6.18
C ASN A 31 1.72 -10.64 4.97
N PRO A 32 1.53 -9.64 4.10
CA PRO A 32 2.35 -9.48 2.89
C PRO A 32 3.85 -9.34 3.13
N LEU A 33 4.27 -8.76 4.27
CA LEU A 33 5.68 -8.65 4.63
C LEU A 33 6.26 -10.01 5.03
N GLU A 34 5.51 -10.81 5.78
CA GLU A 34 5.86 -12.19 6.13
C GLU A 34 5.93 -13.08 4.90
N ILE A 35 4.99 -12.95 3.95
CA ILE A 35 5.04 -13.66 2.66
C ILE A 35 6.34 -13.32 1.92
N CYS A 36 6.69 -12.03 1.83
CA CYS A 36 7.94 -11.59 1.20
C CYS A 36 9.19 -12.14 1.90
N ARG A 37 9.17 -12.23 3.24
CA ARG A 37 10.27 -12.84 4.02
C ARG A 37 10.36 -14.34 3.77
N ALA A 38 9.23 -15.04 3.80
CA ALA A 38 9.14 -16.48 3.57
C ALA A 38 9.63 -16.86 2.16
N ALA A 39 9.31 -16.04 1.15
CA ALA A 39 9.80 -16.21 -0.23
C ALA A 39 11.33 -16.22 -0.37
N ARG A 40 12.08 -15.75 0.64
CA ARG A 40 13.55 -15.75 0.65
C ARG A 40 14.15 -17.04 1.20
N LEU A 41 13.35 -17.91 1.81
CA LEU A 41 13.84 -19.12 2.50
C LEU A 41 14.32 -20.19 1.52
N CYS A 42 13.50 -20.53 0.52
CA CYS A 42 13.85 -21.52 -0.51
C CYS A 42 13.06 -21.32 -1.80
N ARG A 43 13.37 -22.11 -2.84
CA ARG A 43 12.74 -22.02 -4.17
C ARG A 43 11.24 -22.29 -4.10
N THR A 44 10.83 -23.32 -3.36
CA THR A 44 9.42 -23.68 -3.15
C THR A 44 8.62 -22.55 -2.53
N PHE A 45 9.15 -21.94 -1.46
CA PHE A 45 8.50 -20.78 -0.84
C PHE A 45 8.46 -19.57 -1.78
N ARG A 46 9.49 -19.37 -2.61
CA ARG A 46 9.50 -18.30 -3.61
C ARG A 46 8.42 -18.49 -4.68
N GLY A 47 8.25 -19.72 -5.16
CA GLY A 47 7.21 -20.10 -6.12
C GLY A 47 5.82 -19.90 -5.53
N ALA A 48 5.57 -20.51 -4.37
CA ALA A 48 4.32 -20.40 -3.64
C ALA A 48 3.95 -18.94 -3.30
N ALA A 49 4.91 -18.12 -2.87
CA ALA A 49 4.70 -16.71 -2.56
C ALA A 49 4.43 -15.83 -3.79
N SER A 50 4.56 -16.36 -5.00
CA SER A 50 4.24 -15.66 -6.24
C SER A 50 2.88 -16.07 -6.82
N ALA A 51 2.20 -17.04 -6.22
CA ALA A 51 0.90 -17.51 -6.67
C ALA A 51 -0.21 -16.46 -6.43
N ASP A 52 -1.09 -16.29 -7.42
CA ASP A 52 -2.20 -15.33 -7.35
C ASP A 52 -3.18 -15.61 -6.22
N LEU A 53 -3.40 -16.89 -5.88
CA LEU A 53 -4.26 -17.29 -4.75
C LEU A 53 -3.83 -16.64 -3.43
N VAL A 54 -2.52 -16.51 -3.20
CA VAL A 54 -1.97 -15.88 -1.99
C VAL A 54 -2.34 -14.40 -1.96
N TRP A 55 -2.08 -13.69 -3.06
CA TRP A 55 -2.24 -12.23 -3.13
C TRP A 55 -3.68 -11.78 -3.32
N GLU A 56 -4.56 -12.63 -3.84
CA GLU A 56 -6.00 -12.38 -3.89
C GLU A 56 -6.58 -12.08 -2.51
N THR A 57 -6.13 -12.81 -1.48
CA THR A 57 -6.59 -12.60 -0.10
C THR A 57 -6.04 -11.32 0.55
N LYS A 58 -5.02 -10.71 -0.07
CA LYS A 58 -4.36 -9.48 0.42
C LYS A 58 -4.84 -8.23 -0.31
N LEU A 59 -5.48 -8.39 -1.46
CA LEU A 59 -6.02 -7.28 -2.24
C LEU A 59 -7.40 -6.85 -1.70
N PRO A 60 -7.67 -5.54 -1.62
CA PRO A 60 -9.01 -5.03 -1.35
C PRO A 60 -10.00 -5.49 -2.43
N ARG A 61 -11.26 -5.73 -2.07
CA ARG A 61 -12.29 -6.19 -3.03
C ARG A 61 -12.48 -5.25 -4.23
N ASN A 62 -12.27 -3.96 -4.02
CA ASN A 62 -12.37 -2.92 -5.04
C ASN A 62 -11.04 -2.65 -5.78
N TYR A 63 -10.03 -3.52 -5.70
CA TYR A 63 -8.72 -3.28 -6.32
C TYR A 63 -8.80 -2.98 -7.83
N ARG A 64 -9.82 -3.50 -8.54
CA ARG A 64 -10.08 -3.19 -9.95
C ARG A 64 -10.44 -1.72 -10.17
N TYR A 65 -11.27 -1.15 -9.29
CA TYR A 65 -11.56 0.29 -9.28
C TYR A 65 -10.29 1.09 -9.00
N LEU A 66 -9.52 0.68 -7.99
CA LEU A 66 -8.25 1.34 -7.65
C LEU A 66 -7.30 1.35 -8.86
N LEU A 67 -7.14 0.22 -9.54
CA LEU A 67 -6.32 0.12 -10.76
C LEU A 67 -6.83 0.98 -11.92
N ALA A 68 -8.14 1.20 -12.03
CA ALA A 68 -8.69 2.10 -13.03
C ALA A 68 -8.31 3.56 -12.73
N LEU A 69 -8.30 3.94 -11.44
CA LEU A 69 -8.00 5.29 -10.98
C LEU A 69 -6.55 5.74 -11.22
N VAL A 70 -5.59 4.81 -11.20
CA VAL A 70 -4.15 5.11 -11.38
C VAL A 70 -3.78 5.47 -12.83
N SER A 71 -4.73 5.38 -13.78
CA SER A 71 -4.35 5.15 -15.17
C SER A 71 -4.55 6.32 -16.11
N ASP A 72 -3.45 6.65 -16.80
CA ASP A 72 -3.48 7.23 -18.13
C ASP A 72 -3.92 6.19 -19.17
N GLU A 73 -4.61 6.65 -20.21
CA GLU A 73 -5.23 5.85 -21.28
C GLU A 73 -4.26 4.86 -21.97
N LYS A 74 -2.93 5.12 -21.91
CA LYS A 74 -1.88 4.27 -22.50
C LYS A 74 -1.52 3.02 -21.68
N ALA A 75 -1.97 2.91 -20.43
CA ALA A 75 -1.57 1.85 -19.50
C ALA A 75 -2.53 0.65 -19.42
N VAL A 76 -3.55 0.59 -20.29
CA VAL A 76 -4.60 -0.46 -20.24
C VAL A 76 -4.03 -1.84 -20.62
N GLU A 77 -3.20 -1.91 -21.66
CA GLU A 77 -2.67 -3.18 -22.18
C GLU A 77 -1.59 -3.81 -21.28
N GLN A 78 -0.87 -3.01 -20.51
CA GLN A 78 0.12 -3.49 -19.54
C GLN A 78 -0.54 -4.10 -18.29
N ARG A 79 -1.76 -3.68 -17.94
CA ARG A 79 -2.48 -4.14 -16.74
C ARG A 79 -3.06 -5.53 -16.85
N SER A 80 -3.47 -5.97 -18.04
CA SER A 80 -4.00 -7.33 -18.25
C SER A 80 -2.96 -8.42 -18.03
N ARG A 81 -1.68 -8.06 -18.02
CA ARG A 81 -0.55 -8.98 -17.84
C ARG A 81 -0.02 -9.05 -16.41
N LEU A 82 -0.48 -8.18 -15.50
CA LEU A 82 0.03 -8.15 -14.13
C LEU A 82 -0.59 -9.25 -13.28
N CYS A 83 0.24 -10.01 -12.59
CA CYS A 83 -0.21 -10.93 -11.55
C CYS A 83 -0.69 -10.14 -10.31
N LYS A 84 -1.46 -10.77 -9.43
CA LYS A 84 -2.03 -10.13 -8.23
C LYS A 84 -0.96 -9.61 -7.28
N LYS A 85 0.20 -10.25 -7.24
CA LYS A 85 1.38 -9.77 -6.50
C LYS A 85 1.87 -8.41 -7.02
N GLU A 86 1.97 -8.27 -8.34
CA GLU A 86 2.41 -7.02 -8.97
C GLU A 86 1.37 -5.91 -8.80
N ILE A 87 0.09 -6.25 -8.88
CA ILE A 87 -1.01 -5.33 -8.57
C ILE A 87 -0.87 -4.81 -7.15
N TYR A 88 -0.70 -5.70 -6.16
CA TYR A 88 -0.52 -5.30 -4.76
C TYR A 88 0.70 -4.38 -4.60
N ALA A 89 1.83 -4.77 -5.19
CA ALA A 89 3.07 -3.98 -5.15
C ALA A 89 2.90 -2.59 -5.79
N ARG A 90 2.13 -2.47 -6.89
CA ARG A 90 1.82 -1.19 -7.53
C ARG A 90 0.96 -0.32 -6.64
N LEU A 91 -0.10 -0.88 -6.06
CA LEU A 91 -1.03 -0.16 -5.19
C LEU A 91 -0.38 0.24 -3.85
N CYS A 92 0.69 -0.41 -3.41
CA CYS A 92 1.48 0.00 -2.24
C CYS A 92 2.32 1.26 -2.45
N ARG A 93 2.53 1.71 -3.70
CA ARG A 93 3.19 2.97 -4.01
C ARG A 93 2.16 4.10 -3.97
N PRO A 94 2.54 5.36 -3.70
CA PRO A 94 1.63 6.49 -3.87
C PRO A 94 1.07 6.51 -5.29
N ASN A 95 -0.25 6.59 -5.40
CA ASN A 95 -0.94 6.69 -6.68
C ASN A 95 -1.74 8.00 -6.71
N PRO A 96 -1.38 8.95 -7.60
CA PRO A 96 -2.15 10.16 -7.77
C PRO A 96 -3.53 9.85 -8.35
N PHE A 97 -4.52 10.61 -7.94
CA PHE A 97 -5.86 10.65 -8.52
C PHE A 97 -6.41 12.08 -8.45
N ASP A 98 -7.59 12.31 -9.01
CA ASP A 98 -8.26 13.61 -8.97
C ASP A 98 -7.37 14.75 -9.53
N GLY A 99 -6.98 14.58 -10.80
CA GLY A 99 -6.04 15.50 -11.48
C GLY A 99 -4.62 15.51 -10.90
N GLY A 100 -4.27 14.53 -10.06
CA GLY A 100 -2.98 14.45 -9.38
C GLY A 100 -2.89 15.30 -8.10
N THR A 101 -4.02 15.80 -7.62
CA THR A 101 -4.07 16.61 -6.39
C THR A 101 -4.04 15.75 -5.14
N LYS A 102 -4.65 14.56 -5.19
CA LYS A 102 -4.79 13.64 -4.05
C LYS A 102 -4.04 12.35 -4.35
N GLU A 103 -3.64 11.62 -3.31
CA GLU A 103 -2.92 10.35 -3.46
C GLU A 103 -3.52 9.26 -2.60
N PHE A 104 -3.48 8.02 -3.06
CA PHE A 104 -3.84 6.83 -2.28
C PHE A 104 -2.80 5.72 -2.44
N TRP A 105 -2.70 4.84 -1.44
CA TRP A 105 -1.85 3.65 -1.48
C TRP A 105 -2.39 2.59 -0.52
N LEU A 106 -1.90 1.35 -0.64
CA LEU A 106 -2.13 0.30 0.35
C LEU A 106 -1.02 0.29 1.39
N GLU A 107 -1.38 0.14 2.66
CA GLU A 107 -0.44 -0.13 3.73
C GLU A 107 0.22 -1.51 3.48
N LYS A 108 1.55 -1.52 3.41
CA LYS A 108 2.33 -2.70 3.01
C LYS A 108 2.08 -3.92 3.92
N SER A 109 1.82 -3.69 5.20
CA SER A 109 1.67 -4.72 6.24
C SER A 109 0.28 -5.35 6.26
N CYS A 110 -0.80 -4.60 6.07
CA CYS A 110 -2.15 -5.13 6.21
C CYS A 110 -3.00 -5.09 4.92
N GLY A 111 -2.55 -4.37 3.89
CA GLY A 111 -3.33 -4.15 2.66
C GLY A 111 -4.45 -3.13 2.83
N GLY A 112 -4.50 -2.42 3.97
CA GLY A 112 -5.47 -1.37 4.25
C GLY A 112 -5.28 -0.18 3.32
N LEU A 113 -6.39 0.43 2.90
CA LEU A 113 -6.35 1.60 2.04
C LEU A 113 -5.99 2.85 2.84
N CYS A 114 -5.01 3.60 2.37
CA CYS A 114 -4.60 4.89 2.90
C CYS A 114 -4.78 5.98 1.83
N MET A 115 -5.04 7.21 2.28
CA MET A 115 -5.22 8.38 1.43
C MET A 115 -4.52 9.60 2.02
N SER A 116 -4.10 10.51 1.13
CA SER A 116 -3.49 11.79 1.44
C SER A 116 -4.18 12.88 0.65
N ILE A 117 -4.52 13.98 1.32
CA ILE A 117 -5.12 15.16 0.70
C ILE A 117 -4.30 16.37 1.14
N PRO A 118 -3.74 17.16 0.21
CA PRO A 118 -3.00 18.36 0.57
C PRO A 118 -3.96 19.48 0.96
N SER A 119 -3.45 20.45 1.73
CA SER A 119 -4.17 21.71 2.03
C SER A 119 -4.68 22.43 0.78
N ARG A 120 -3.94 22.35 -0.34
CA ARG A 120 -4.35 22.94 -1.63
C ARG A 120 -5.58 22.29 -2.27
N ALA A 121 -5.97 21.10 -1.83
CA ALA A 121 -7.15 20.41 -2.31
C ALA A 121 -8.34 20.55 -1.34
N LEU A 122 -8.20 21.41 -0.33
CA LEU A 122 -9.21 21.71 0.69
C LEU A 122 -9.63 23.17 0.56
N LEU A 123 -10.87 23.45 0.93
CA LEU A 123 -11.36 24.81 1.11
C LEU A 123 -11.04 25.22 2.55
N ILE A 124 -10.22 26.24 2.71
CA ILE A 124 -9.78 26.72 4.02
C ILE A 124 -10.17 28.19 4.14
N THR A 125 -10.79 28.56 5.27
CA THR A 125 -11.23 29.94 5.51
C THR A 125 -10.09 30.94 5.34
N GLY A 126 -10.25 31.86 4.39
CA GLY A 126 -9.31 32.96 4.18
C GLY A 126 -7.92 32.52 3.71
N ILE A 127 -7.76 31.33 3.12
CA ILE A 127 -6.46 30.78 2.67
C ILE A 127 -5.68 31.68 1.72
N ASP A 128 -6.39 32.56 1.00
CA ASP A 128 -5.82 33.53 0.07
C ASP A 128 -5.29 34.81 0.77
N ASP A 129 -5.60 35.00 2.06
CA ASP A 129 -5.12 36.14 2.84
C ASP A 129 -3.72 35.87 3.41
N HIS A 130 -2.70 36.39 2.73
CA HIS A 130 -1.29 36.25 3.09
C HIS A 130 -0.92 36.83 4.47
N ARG A 131 -1.81 37.63 5.09
CA ARG A 131 -1.62 38.13 6.47
C ARG A 131 -1.82 37.03 7.52
N TYR A 132 -2.55 35.97 7.18
CA TYR A 132 -2.88 34.88 8.09
C TYR A 132 -2.30 33.56 7.61
N TRP A 133 -2.29 33.33 6.30
CA TRP A 133 -1.87 32.07 5.70
C TRP A 133 -0.66 32.23 4.80
N ASN A 134 0.30 31.33 4.93
CA ASN A 134 1.42 31.23 4.02
C ASN A 134 1.62 29.79 3.58
N TYR A 135 2.26 29.59 2.43
CA TYR A 135 2.68 28.28 1.97
C TYR A 135 4.17 28.13 2.23
N ILE A 136 4.53 27.22 3.14
CA ILE A 136 5.92 26.95 3.47
C ILE A 136 6.38 25.64 2.82
N PRO A 137 7.65 25.55 2.37
CA PRO A 137 8.23 24.28 1.99
C PRO A 137 8.42 23.41 3.22
N THR A 138 8.25 22.10 3.06
CA THR A 138 8.52 21.13 4.13
C THR A 138 8.91 19.78 3.56
N GLU A 139 9.84 19.10 4.22
CA GLU A 139 10.20 17.71 3.95
C GLU A 139 9.35 16.73 4.76
N GLU A 140 8.58 17.23 5.73
CA GLU A 140 7.75 16.42 6.62
C GLU A 140 6.40 16.00 6.01
N SER A 141 6.12 16.49 4.79
CA SER A 141 4.91 16.20 4.03
C SER A 141 5.28 15.52 2.72
N ARG A 142 4.39 14.65 2.21
CA ARG A 142 4.49 14.15 0.84
C ARG A 142 4.32 15.24 -0.21
N TYR A 143 3.76 16.38 0.19
CA TYR A 143 3.63 17.56 -0.66
C TYR A 143 4.73 18.56 -0.31
N HIS A 144 5.42 19.05 -1.34
CA HIS A 144 6.54 19.99 -1.21
C HIS A 144 6.17 21.32 -0.53
N SER A 145 4.88 21.61 -0.37
CA SER A 145 4.37 22.85 0.22
C SER A 145 3.12 22.57 1.04
N VAL A 146 3.03 23.17 2.23
CA VAL A 146 1.89 23.05 3.14
C VAL A 146 1.40 24.44 3.57
N ALA A 147 0.10 24.55 3.85
CA ALA A 147 -0.48 25.73 4.46
C ALA A 147 0.03 25.89 5.91
N TYR A 148 0.47 27.10 6.22
CA TYR A 148 0.99 27.52 7.51
C TYR A 148 0.15 28.70 8.00
N LEU A 149 -0.40 28.55 9.20
CA LEU A 149 -1.25 29.54 9.83
C LEU A 149 -0.44 30.37 10.82
N GLN A 150 -0.29 31.67 10.54
CA GLN A 150 0.40 32.62 11.42
C GLN A 150 -0.45 32.93 12.66
N GLN A 151 -1.66 33.45 12.44
CA GLN A 151 -2.58 33.83 13.51
C GLN A 151 -4.01 33.89 12.99
N THR A 152 -4.96 33.29 13.70
CA THR A 152 -6.40 33.49 13.47
C THR A 152 -7.17 33.14 14.75
N TRP A 153 -8.42 33.57 14.83
CA TRP A 153 -9.33 33.29 15.96
C TRP A 153 -10.15 32.02 15.71
N TRP A 154 -10.37 31.67 14.44
CA TRP A 154 -11.03 30.45 14.01
C TRP A 154 -10.65 30.15 12.55
N SER A 155 -10.81 28.90 12.15
CA SER A 155 -10.73 28.48 10.75
C SER A 155 -11.63 27.27 10.55
N GLU A 156 -12.30 27.23 9.41
CA GLU A 156 -13.02 26.07 8.92
C GLU A 156 -12.23 25.45 7.75
N VAL A 157 -12.32 24.13 7.62
CA VAL A 157 -11.64 23.36 6.59
C VAL A 157 -12.64 22.35 6.02
N ASP A 158 -13.02 22.56 4.76
CA ASP A 158 -13.92 21.68 4.03
C ASP A 158 -13.15 20.90 2.96
N GLY A 159 -13.58 19.66 2.74
CA GLY A 159 -13.01 18.80 1.72
C GLY A 159 -14.05 17.83 1.18
N GLU A 160 -13.97 17.54 -0.12
CA GLU A 160 -14.80 16.55 -0.78
C GLU A 160 -13.94 15.39 -1.28
N ILE A 161 -14.44 14.16 -1.08
CA ILE A 161 -13.77 12.94 -1.50
C ILE A 161 -14.75 12.06 -2.28
N ASN A 162 -14.61 12.07 -3.60
CA ASN A 162 -15.33 11.15 -4.48
C ASN A 162 -14.48 9.90 -4.71
N PHE A 163 -14.60 8.93 -3.80
CA PHE A 163 -13.78 7.71 -3.83
C PHE A 163 -14.55 6.49 -3.34
N CYS A 164 -14.43 5.36 -4.06
CA CYS A 164 -15.01 4.08 -3.62
C CYS A 164 -14.12 3.43 -2.54
N PHE A 165 -14.39 3.71 -1.27
CA PHE A 165 -13.68 3.07 -0.15
C PHE A 165 -14.10 1.61 0.03
N PRO A 166 -13.16 0.67 0.25
CA PRO A 166 -13.51 -0.65 0.75
C PRO A 166 -14.28 -0.55 2.08
N ALA A 167 -15.19 -1.49 2.36
CA ALA A 167 -15.85 -1.55 3.65
C ALA A 167 -14.83 -1.78 4.78
N GLY A 168 -14.94 -1.00 5.86
CA GLY A 168 -14.03 -1.08 7.00
C GLY A 168 -14.15 0.12 7.93
N ALA A 169 -13.39 0.07 9.02
CA ALA A 169 -13.20 1.21 9.90
C ALA A 169 -12.06 2.09 9.36
N TYR A 170 -12.25 3.40 9.40
CA TYR A 170 -11.26 4.38 8.95
C TYR A 170 -10.98 5.36 10.09
N SER A 171 -9.71 5.75 10.18
CA SER A 171 -9.27 6.83 11.06
C SER A 171 -8.88 8.03 10.21
N LEU A 172 -9.31 9.21 10.62
CA LEU A 172 -8.97 10.47 9.99
C LEU A 172 -7.93 11.19 10.85
N PHE A 173 -6.87 11.69 10.22
CA PHE A 173 -5.83 12.47 10.87
C PHE A 173 -5.62 13.76 10.09
N PHE A 174 -5.44 14.86 10.82
CA PHE A 174 -5.07 16.16 10.25
C PHE A 174 -3.79 16.63 10.92
N ARG A 175 -2.96 17.35 10.16
CA ARG A 175 -1.75 17.98 10.67
C ARG A 175 -1.79 19.45 10.29
N LEU A 176 -1.74 20.32 11.30
CA LEU A 176 -1.77 21.76 11.14
C LEU A 176 -0.43 22.34 11.60
N HIS A 177 0.21 23.12 10.74
CA HIS A 177 1.39 23.89 11.13
C HIS A 177 0.94 25.28 11.58
N LEU A 178 1.06 25.51 12.89
CA LEU A 178 0.73 26.75 13.57
C LEU A 178 1.99 27.54 13.89
N GLY A 179 1.89 28.87 13.90
CA GLY A 179 2.90 29.75 14.47
C GLY A 179 3.20 29.39 15.93
N ILE A 180 4.47 29.12 16.22
CA ILE A 180 4.97 29.07 17.60
C ILE A 180 5.30 30.52 17.94
N THR A 181 4.51 31.12 18.84
CA THR A 181 4.84 32.41 19.46
C THR A 181 6.07 32.29 20.35
#